data_AF-T1ATW3-F1
#
_entry.id   AF-T1ATW3-F1
#
_cell.length_a   1.000
_cell.length_b   1.000
_cell.length_c   1.000
_cell.angle_alpha   90.00
_cell.angle_beta   90.00
_cell.angle_gamma   90.00
#
_symmetry.space_group_name_H-M   'P 1'
#
loop_
_entity.id
_entity.type
_entity.pdbx_description
1 polymer ?
#
loop_
_entity_poly.entity_id
_entity_poly.type
_entity_poly.pdbx_seq_one_letter_code
_entity_poly.pdbx_strand_id
1 'polypeptide(L)'
;FEGLTVAYAEKRGIRLILRGLRAVSDFEFEFQLATMNRRIDSKLETVFLTPDEQYSFISSSLVREIARLGGDVSQFVHPSVASALSQQIATLQPPVRSPSAR
;
A
#
# COMPACT_ATOMS: atom_id res chain seq x y z
N PHE A 1 -0.91 -3.59 -13.12
CA PHE A 1 -1.09 -4.69 -14.09
C PHE A 1 -2.24 -5.55 -13.60
N GLU A 2 -2.80 -6.37 -14.47
CA GLU A 2 -3.89 -7.29 -14.11
C GLU A 2 -3.42 -8.73 -14.29
N GLY A 3 -3.97 -9.66 -13.52
CA GLY A 3 -3.61 -11.08 -13.55
C GLY A 3 -2.46 -11.46 -12.60
N LEU A 4 -1.85 -12.62 -12.87
CA LEU A 4 -0.82 -13.23 -12.01
C LEU A 4 0.49 -12.44 -12.06
N THR A 5 1.04 -12.11 -10.89
CA THR A 5 2.33 -11.41 -10.75
C THR A 5 3.47 -12.12 -11.48
N VAL A 6 3.51 -13.46 -11.42
CA VAL A 6 4.52 -14.27 -12.11
C VAL A 6 4.45 -14.10 -13.63
N ALA A 7 3.24 -14.15 -14.21
CA ALA A 7 3.03 -13.97 -15.65
C ALA A 7 3.41 -12.54 -16.09
N TYR A 8 3.12 -11.53 -15.26
CA TYR A 8 3.56 -10.16 -15.53
C TYR A 8 5.09 -10.05 -15.50
N ALA A 9 5.74 -10.66 -14.51
CA ALA A 9 7.19 -10.64 -14.38
C ALA A 9 7.87 -11.32 -15.58
N GLU A 10 7.39 -12.50 -15.98
CA GLU A 10 7.89 -13.25 -17.14
C GLU A 10 7.79 -12.41 -18.42
N LYS A 11 6.61 -11.84 -18.72
CA LYS A 11 6.38 -11.00 -19.90
C LYS A 11 7.32 -9.79 -19.97
N ARG A 12 7.78 -9.30 -18.82
CA ARG A 12 8.67 -8.14 -18.71
C ARG A 12 10.14 -8.51 -18.54
N GLY A 13 10.49 -9.80 -18.51
CA GLY A 13 11.86 -10.26 -18.23
C GLY A 13 12.34 -9.91 -16.81
N ILE A 14 11.42 -9.72 -15.86
CA ILE A 14 11.73 -9.41 -14.46
C ILE A 14 12.10 -10.71 -13.75
N ARG A 15 13.14 -10.65 -12.93
CA ARG A 15 13.65 -11.80 -12.15
C ARG A 15 13.59 -11.61 -10.65
N LEU A 16 13.24 -10.42 -10.19
CA LEU A 16 13.29 -10.06 -8.79
C LEU A 16 12.04 -9.26 -8.41
N ILE A 17 11.40 -9.67 -7.32
CA ILE A 17 10.36 -8.92 -6.63
C ILE A 17 10.95 -8.40 -5.33
N LEU A 18 10.88 -7.09 -5.12
CA LEU A 18 11.25 -6.48 -3.85
C LEU A 18 10.00 -6.28 -2.98
N ARG A 19 10.04 -6.75 -1.74
CA ARG A 19 8.94 -6.62 -0.77
C ARG A 19 9.44 -6.05 0.55
N GLY A 20 8.60 -5.25 1.19
CA GLY A 20 8.85 -4.74 2.53
C GLY A 20 8.28 -5.66 3.60
N LEU A 21 9.01 -5.88 4.68
CA LEU A 21 8.50 -6.52 5.91
C LEU A 21 8.57 -5.51 7.05
N ARG A 22 7.44 -5.16 7.66
CA ARG A 22 7.41 -4.20 8.77
C ARG A 22 7.42 -4.90 10.12
N ALA A 23 6.62 -5.95 10.24
CA ALA A 23 6.46 -6.72 11.46
C ALA A 23 6.43 -8.22 11.16
N VAL A 24 6.57 -9.05 12.20
CA VAL A 24 6.49 -10.51 12.11
C VAL A 24 5.16 -10.95 11.48
N SER A 25 4.08 -10.20 11.69
CA SER A 25 2.76 -10.49 11.10
C SER A 25 2.73 -10.39 9.57
N ASP A 26 3.55 -9.51 8.96
CA ASP A 26 3.63 -9.41 7.50
C ASP A 26 4.35 -10.66 6.91
N PHE A 27 5.27 -11.25 7.68
CA PHE A 27 6.16 -12.32 7.19
C PHE A 27 5.40 -13.55 6.72
N GLU A 28 4.40 -14.02 7.48
CA GLU A 28 3.70 -15.28 7.15
C GLU A 28 3.02 -15.21 5.78
N PHE A 29 2.26 -14.14 5.54
CA PHE A 29 1.59 -13.92 4.26
C PHE A 29 2.59 -13.74 3.11
N GLU A 30 3.60 -12.88 3.31
CA GLU A 30 4.60 -12.58 2.29
C GLU A 30 5.46 -13.81 1.93
N PHE A 31 5.82 -14.61 2.92
CA PHE A 31 6.61 -15.82 2.72
C PHE A 31 5.84 -16.89 1.96
N GLN A 32 4.55 -17.09 2.27
CA GLN A 32 3.68 -17.98 1.50
C GLN A 32 3.59 -17.51 0.04
N LEU A 33 3.36 -16.22 -0.19
CA LEU A 33 3.27 -15.66 -1.53
C LEU A 33 4.57 -15.82 -2.33
N ALA A 34 5.72 -15.54 -1.73
CA ALA A 34 7.03 -15.74 -2.35
C ALA A 34 7.27 -17.21 -2.71
N THR A 35 6.92 -18.13 -1.81
CA THR A 35 7.07 -19.58 -2.04
C THR A 35 6.20 -20.05 -3.21
N MET A 36 4.95 -19.57 -3.29
CA MET A 36 4.04 -19.89 -4.39
C MET A 36 4.55 -19.34 -5.73
N ASN A 37 5.02 -18.08 -5.76
CA ASN A 37 5.57 -17.48 -6.97
C ASN A 37 6.79 -18.25 -7.49
N ARG A 38 7.73 -18.62 -6.60
CA ARG A 38 8.91 -19.41 -6.95
C ARG A 38 8.57 -20.83 -7.42
N ARG A 39 7.47 -21.40 -6.91
CA ARG A 39 6.99 -22.72 -7.36
C ARG A 39 6.44 -22.67 -8.79
N ILE A 40 5.86 -21.55 -9.20
CA ILE A 40 5.34 -21.32 -10.55
C ILE A 40 6.48 -20.99 -11.52
N ASP A 41 7.38 -20.08 -11.14
CA ASP A 41 8.60 -19.76 -11.90
C ASP A 41 9.82 -19.74 -10.97
N SER A 42 10.68 -20.74 -11.11
CA SER A 42 11.89 -20.88 -10.30
C SER A 42 12.96 -19.83 -10.57
N LYS A 43 12.81 -19.01 -11.62
CA LYS A 43 13.74 -17.92 -11.95
C LYS A 43 13.32 -16.59 -11.33
N LEU A 44 12.15 -16.53 -10.70
CA LEU A 44 11.61 -15.33 -10.07
C LEU A 44 11.89 -15.37 -8.57
N GLU A 45 12.82 -14.52 -8.13
CA GLU A 45 13.22 -14.41 -6.74
C GLU A 45 12.43 -13.31 -6.02
N THR A 46 12.19 -13.49 -4.73
CA THR A 46 11.63 -12.45 -3.87
C THR A 46 12.65 -12.06 -2.80
N VAL A 47 12.97 -10.77 -2.73
CA VAL A 47 13.86 -10.20 -1.71
C VAL A 47 13.04 -9.36 -0.74
N PHE A 48 13.26 -9.59 0.54
CA PHE A 48 12.62 -8.85 1.61
C PHE A 48 13.58 -7.82 2.20
N LEU A 49 13.10 -6.58 2.36
CA LEU A 49 13.80 -5.52 3.08
C LEU A 49 12.92 -5.01 4.23
N THR A 50 13.55 -4.55 5.29
CA THR A 50 12.87 -3.88 6.40
C THR A 50 13.02 -2.37 6.23
N PRO A 51 11.95 -1.58 6.44
CA PRO A 51 12.07 -0.13 6.46
C PRO A 51 12.80 0.34 7.72
N ASP A 52 13.21 1.61 7.75
CA ASP A 52 13.62 2.25 9.00
C ASP A 52 12.51 2.21 10.05
N GLU A 53 12.90 2.14 11.32
CA GLU A 53 11.99 1.99 12.46
C GLU A 53 10.86 3.04 12.46
N GLN A 54 11.19 4.30 12.12
CA GLN A 54 10.24 5.42 12.04
C GLN A 54 9.13 5.24 11.00
N TYR A 55 9.24 4.26 10.09
CA TYR A 55 8.23 3.96 9.08
C TYR A 55 7.54 2.61 9.29
N SER A 56 7.98 1.82 10.29
CA SER A 56 7.47 0.47 10.56
C SER A 56 5.97 0.43 10.89
N PHE A 57 5.44 1.47 11.54
CA PHE A 57 4.05 1.56 11.97
C PHE A 57 3.08 2.06 10.88
N ILE A 58 3.59 2.49 9.72
CA ILE A 58 2.75 3.10 8.68
C ILE A 58 1.97 2.02 7.93
N SER A 59 0.65 2.18 7.89
CA SER A 59 -0.28 1.34 7.12
C SER A 59 -1.14 2.22 6.22
N SER A 60 -1.11 1.98 4.91
CA SER A 60 -1.95 2.75 3.98
C SER A 60 -3.44 2.60 4.26
N SER A 61 -3.88 1.49 4.86
CA SER A 61 -5.28 1.32 5.26
C SER A 61 -5.67 2.29 6.39
N LEU A 62 -4.82 2.39 7.42
CA LEU A 62 -5.03 3.33 8.53
C LEU A 62 -4.92 4.78 8.05
N VAL A 63 -3.92 5.10 7.22
CA VAL A 63 -3.77 6.45 6.64
C VAL A 63 -5.02 6.85 5.86
N ARG A 64 -5.55 5.97 5.01
CA ARG A 64 -6.80 6.23 4.27
C ARG A 64 -8.01 6.38 5.19
N GLU A 65 -8.05 5.64 6.29
CA GLU A 65 -9.13 5.74 7.27
C GLU A 65 -9.10 7.06 8.02
N ILE A 66 -7.95 7.46 8.57
CA ILE A 66 -7.75 8.77 9.22
C ILE A 66 -8.17 9.90 8.27
N ALA A 67 -7.69 9.87 7.02
CA ALA A 67 -8.03 10.89 6.04
C ALA A 67 -9.54 10.93 5.76
N ARG A 68 -10.21 9.77 5.61
CA ARG A 68 -11.67 9.69 5.40
C ARG A 68 -12.49 10.23 6.57
N LEU A 69 -11.94 10.17 7.78
CA LEU A 69 -12.53 10.72 9.00
C LEU A 69 -12.17 12.20 9.22
N GLY A 70 -11.45 12.83 8.28
CA GLY A 70 -11.06 14.24 8.33
C GLY A 70 -9.82 14.53 9.16
N GLY A 71 -9.05 13.50 9.55
CA GLY A 71 -7.78 13.67 10.24
C GLY A 71 -6.63 14.08 9.31
N ASP A 72 -5.63 14.77 9.85
CA ASP A 72 -4.41 15.10 9.13
C ASP A 72 -3.49 13.88 9.00
N VAL A 73 -2.97 13.65 7.79
CA VAL A 73 -2.05 12.55 7.46
C VAL A 73 -0.71 13.03 6.91
N SER A 74 -0.45 14.34 6.94
CA SER A 74 0.76 14.98 6.40
C SER A 74 2.07 14.39 6.95
N GLN A 75 2.05 13.86 8.17
CA GLN A 75 3.20 13.23 8.82
C GLN A 75 3.49 11.80 8.33
N PHE A 76 2.54 11.14 7.65
CA PHE A 76 2.65 9.73 7.25
C PHE A 76 2.89 9.54 5.75
N VAL A 77 2.74 10.59 4.95
CA VAL A 77 2.85 10.51 3.48
C VAL A 77 3.53 11.74 2.91
N HIS A 78 4.10 11.59 1.72
CA HIS A 78 4.65 12.71 0.97
C HIS A 78 3.56 13.77 0.66
N PRO A 79 3.87 15.08 0.61
CA PRO A 79 2.88 16.14 0.36
C PRO A 79 2.02 15.95 -0.90
N SER A 80 2.60 15.39 -1.98
CA SER A 80 1.85 15.07 -3.21
C SER A 80 0.76 14.03 -2.97
N VAL A 81 0.98 13.06 -2.08
CA VAL A 81 0.01 12.03 -1.72
C VAL A 81 -1.07 12.59 -0.81
N ALA A 82 -0.70 13.45 0.15
CA ALA A 82 -1.68 14.14 1.00
C ALA A 82 -2.66 14.95 0.15
N SER A 83 -2.15 15.74 -0.81
CA SER A 83 -2.98 16.50 -1.75
C SER A 83 -3.92 15.61 -2.57
N ALA A 84 -3.40 14.48 -3.09
CA ALA A 84 -4.21 13.54 -3.87
C ALA A 84 -5.32 12.88 -3.03
N LEU A 85 -5.02 12.50 -1.79
CA LEU A 85 -5.99 11.93 -0.86
C LEU A 85 -7.11 12.93 -0.54
N SER A 86 -6.77 14.18 -0.25
CA SER A 86 -7.78 15.23 0.04
C SER A 86 -8.73 15.45 -1.15
N GLN A 87 -8.20 15.49 -2.38
CA GLN A 87 -9.02 15.64 -3.59
C GLN A 87 -9.94 14.43 -3.81
N GLN A 88 -9.42 13.22 -3.61
CA GLN A 88 -10.21 12.00 -3.74
C GLN A 88 -11.36 11.96 -2.72
N ILE A 89 -11.09 12.31 -1.47
CA ILE A 89 -12.11 12.29 -0.40
C ILE A 89 -13.19 13.32 -0.64
N ALA A 90 -12.83 14.54 -1.10
CA ALA A 90 -13.80 15.57 -1.46
C ALA A 90 -14.76 15.14 -2.60
N THR A 91 -14.31 14.20 -3.46
CA THR A 91 -15.16 13.63 -4.52
C THR A 91 -16.11 12.55 -3.99
N LEU A 92 -15.73 11.85 -2.92
CA LEU A 92 -16.48 10.74 -2.32
C LEU A 92 -17.50 11.20 -1.26
N GLN A 93 -17.25 12.32 -0.60
CA GLN A 93 -18.16 12.93 0.38
C GLN A 93 -18.67 14.25 -0.17
N PRO A 94 -19.92 14.34 -0.68
CA PRO A 94 -20.49 15.63 -1.05
C PRO A 94 -20.54 16.54 0.19
N PRO A 95 -20.42 17.87 0.03
CA PRO A 95 -20.39 18.80 1.14
C PRO A 95 -21.61 18.56 2.04
N VAL A 96 -21.34 18.27 3.32
CA VAL A 96 -22.37 18.18 4.36
C VAL A 96 -23.05 19.53 4.37
N ARG A 97 -24.31 19.59 3.92
CA ARG A 97 -25.14 20.78 4.08
C ARG A 97 -25.25 21.05 5.57
N SER A 98 -24.65 22.15 6.02
CA SER A 98 -24.83 22.69 7.37
C SER A 98 -26.33 22.82 7.67
N PRO A 99 -26.83 22.29 8.80
CA PRO A 99 -28.22 22.50 9.19
C PRO A 99 -28.41 23.97 9.56
N SER A 100 -29.28 24.65 8.79
CA SER A 100 -29.93 25.95 9.01
C SER A 100 -29.26 26.94 9.97
N ALA A 101 -28.74 28.03 9.41
CA ALA A 101 -28.80 29.30 10.12
C ALA A 101 -30.26 29.59 10.47
N ARG A 102 -30.54 29.76 11.77
CA ARG A 102 -31.77 30.40 12.26
C ARG A 102 -31.74 31.88 11.92
#